data_AF-A0AAE2LJY5-F1
#
_entry.id   AF-A0AAE2LJY5-F1
#
_cell.length_a   1.000
_cell.length_b   1.000
_cell.length_c   1.000
_cell.angle_alpha   90.00
_cell.angle_beta   90.00
_cell.angle_gamma   90.00
#
_symmetry.space_group_name_H-M   'P 1'
#
loop_
_entity.id
_entity.type
_entity.pdbx_description
1 polymer ?
#
loop_
_entity_poly.entity_id
_entity_poly.type
_entity_poly.pdbx_seq_one_letter_code
_entity_poly.pdbx_strand_id
1 'polypeptide(L)'
;MAIVYFVIAVLALLGAGALLWLDRNRSQQVHHQRAVWGETHSFKFRETDSKLRTVFHRAAMDVPEHVRVRDVAYGVYEGAEAVVFDLEDTSTIVAVRRPAASAVTVDLRYEDVLAPAEDDVDLLGAMGSRVMFASNLDAARRICDRRMVTLATDTPAYVEILWNEGNWALGAMPVTVEDERLDVALDAVRRFADLLRVLPPAVVPQDAPDPRDPHGPTNEELADEKTESLRDKERRRRMEASASQPAPRPEPRPSRLDATPRPPDSAGTSRIEPIRRPAPRPVADPRTSRERFAPPDLPPLNDPRER
;
A
#
# COMPACT_ATOMS: atom_id res chain seq x y z
N MET A 1 -65.84 1.71 -22.20
CA MET A 1 -64.41 2.10 -22.15
C MET A 1 -63.90 2.31 -20.72
N ALA A 2 -64.53 3.14 -19.87
CA ALA A 2 -64.05 3.42 -18.50
C ALA A 2 -63.93 2.19 -17.57
N ILE A 3 -64.86 1.22 -17.66
CA ILE A 3 -64.84 0.01 -16.82
C ILE A 3 -63.58 -0.83 -17.06
N VAL A 4 -63.13 -0.94 -18.31
CA VAL A 4 -61.92 -1.70 -18.67
C VAL A 4 -60.68 -1.06 -18.03
N TYR A 5 -60.55 0.27 -18.12
CA TYR A 5 -59.46 0.98 -17.46
C TYR A 5 -59.49 0.87 -15.93
N PHE A 6 -60.68 0.87 -15.34
CA PHE A 6 -60.83 0.67 -13.89
C PHE A 6 -60.38 -0.74 -13.45
N VAL A 7 -60.75 -1.78 -14.20
CA VAL A 7 -60.31 -3.16 -13.92
C VAL A 7 -58.80 -3.28 -14.05
N ILE A 8 -58.19 -2.70 -15.09
CA ILE A 8 -56.74 -2.66 -15.25
C ILE A 8 -56.07 -1.92 -14.09
N ALA A 9 -56.61 -0.78 -13.67
CA ALA A 9 -56.07 0.00 -12.54
C ALA A 9 -56.12 -0.78 -11.22
N VAL A 10 -57.23 -1.48 -10.94
CA VAL A 10 -57.35 -2.32 -9.73
C VAL A 10 -56.37 -3.48 -9.77
N LEU A 11 -56.23 -4.16 -10.91
CA LEU A 11 -55.25 -5.25 -11.06
C LEU A 11 -53.80 -4.74 -10.90
N ALA A 12 -53.48 -3.58 -11.48
CA ALA A 12 -52.17 -2.95 -11.32
C ALA A 12 -51.89 -2.57 -9.86
N LEU A 13 -52.89 -2.04 -9.14
CA LEU A 13 -52.75 -1.66 -7.74
C LEU A 13 -52.57 -2.90 -6.84
N LEU A 14 -53.33 -3.97 -7.07
CA LEU A 14 -53.15 -5.24 -6.37
C LEU A 14 -51.76 -5.84 -6.64
N GLY A 15 -51.30 -5.80 -7.90
CA GLY A 15 -49.96 -6.23 -8.28
C GLY A 15 -48.85 -5.43 -7.58
N ALA A 16 -48.97 -4.09 -7.58
CA ALA A 16 -48.03 -3.21 -6.89
C ALA A 16 -48.01 -3.46 -5.37
N GLY A 17 -49.18 -3.65 -4.75
CA GLY A 17 -49.28 -3.98 -3.32
C GLY A 17 -48.62 -5.31 -2.98
N ALA A 18 -48.80 -6.33 -3.82
CA ALA A 18 -48.15 -7.64 -3.64
C ALA A 18 -46.62 -7.55 -3.78
N LEU A 19 -46.13 -6.79 -4.76
CA LEU A 19 -44.69 -6.57 -4.95
C LEU A 19 -44.06 -5.84 -3.74
N LEU A 20 -44.70 -4.78 -3.25
CA LEU A 20 -44.23 -4.06 -2.06
C LEU A 20 -44.21 -4.94 -0.81
N TRP A 21 -45.18 -5.84 -0.66
CA TRP A 21 -45.21 -6.77 0.46
C TRP A 21 -44.07 -7.79 0.40
N LEU A 22 -43.81 -8.36 -0.79
CA LEU A 22 -42.68 -9.28 -1.00
C LEU A 22 -41.33 -8.61 -0.74
N ASP A 23 -41.17 -7.39 -1.25
CA ASP A 23 -39.97 -6.58 -1.06
C ASP A 23 -39.71 -6.31 0.42
N ARG A 24 -40.72 -5.80 1.14
CA ARG A 24 -40.65 -5.56 2.58
C ARG A 24 -40.28 -6.82 3.36
N ASN A 25 -40.83 -7.97 3.00
CA ASN A 25 -40.54 -9.21 3.70
C ASN A 25 -39.10 -9.69 3.47
N ARG A 26 -38.56 -9.49 2.26
CA ARG A 26 -37.15 -9.79 1.96
C ARG A 26 -36.21 -8.93 2.78
N SER A 27 -36.41 -7.61 2.81
CA SER A 27 -35.55 -6.73 3.61
C SER A 27 -35.57 -7.10 5.10
N GLN A 28 -36.75 -7.38 5.66
CA GLN A 28 -36.88 -7.82 7.06
C GLN A 28 -36.15 -9.14 7.35
N GLN A 29 -36.15 -10.08 6.40
CA GLN A 29 -35.39 -11.32 6.52
C GLN A 29 -33.88 -11.08 6.54
N VAL A 30 -33.37 -10.25 5.62
CA VAL A 30 -31.95 -9.86 5.57
C VAL A 30 -31.54 -9.21 6.91
N HIS A 31 -32.31 -8.24 7.38
CA HIS A 31 -32.06 -7.54 8.65
C HIS A 31 -31.93 -8.50 9.84
N HIS A 32 -32.90 -9.42 9.98
CA HIS A 32 -32.91 -10.35 11.08
C HIS A 32 -31.75 -11.36 10.99
N GLN A 33 -31.51 -11.91 9.79
CA GLN A 33 -30.47 -12.92 9.59
C GLN A 33 -29.07 -12.32 9.78
N ARG A 34 -28.80 -11.11 9.28
CA ARG A 34 -27.54 -10.39 9.54
C ARG A 34 -27.29 -10.18 11.04
N ALA A 35 -28.31 -9.77 11.78
CA ALA A 35 -28.19 -9.55 13.22
C ALA A 35 -27.87 -10.85 13.97
N VAL A 36 -28.53 -11.96 13.61
CA VAL A 36 -28.30 -13.29 14.21
C VAL A 36 -26.92 -13.86 13.85
N TRP A 37 -26.53 -13.74 12.58
CA TRP A 37 -25.21 -14.14 12.11
C TRP A 37 -24.10 -13.35 12.83
N GLY A 38 -24.31 -12.03 12.98
CA GLY A 38 -23.41 -11.17 13.71
C GLY A 38 -23.25 -11.61 15.17
N GLU A 39 -24.34 -11.93 15.86
CA GLU A 39 -24.30 -12.43 17.24
C GLU A 39 -23.49 -13.74 17.36
N THR A 40 -23.65 -14.66 16.40
CA THR A 40 -22.87 -15.91 16.32
C THR A 40 -21.37 -15.66 16.22
N HIS A 41 -20.97 -14.59 15.52
CA HIS A 41 -19.58 -14.16 15.37
C HIS A 41 -19.10 -13.19 16.47
N SER A 42 -19.91 -12.97 17.52
CA SER A 42 -19.64 -11.93 18.53
C SER A 42 -19.46 -10.52 17.95
N PHE A 43 -20.08 -10.26 16.80
CA PHE A 43 -20.17 -8.96 16.18
C PHE A 43 -21.33 -8.18 16.77
N LYS A 44 -21.19 -6.86 16.76
CA LYS A 44 -22.27 -5.92 17.10
C LYS A 44 -23.02 -5.56 15.83
N PHE A 45 -24.34 -5.41 15.96
CA PHE A 45 -25.20 -5.04 14.85
C PHE A 45 -25.64 -3.57 14.94
N ARG A 46 -25.72 -2.91 13.78
CA ARG A 46 -26.32 -1.59 13.57
C ARG A 46 -27.10 -1.61 12.26
N GLU A 47 -28.26 -0.96 12.26
CA GLU A 47 -29.12 -0.92 11.07
C GLU A 47 -28.49 -0.14 9.92
N THR A 48 -27.71 0.92 10.20
CA THR A 48 -27.05 1.73 9.18
C THR A 48 -25.79 2.40 9.74
N ASP A 49 -24.79 2.66 8.89
CA ASP A 49 -23.63 3.49 9.20
C ASP A 49 -23.16 4.25 7.94
N SER A 50 -23.50 5.54 7.86
CA SER A 50 -23.14 6.38 6.72
C SER A 50 -21.65 6.67 6.61
N LYS A 51 -20.87 6.49 7.69
CA LYS A 51 -19.42 6.75 7.66
C LYS A 51 -18.69 5.77 6.75
N LEU A 52 -19.22 4.58 6.54
CA LEU A 52 -18.59 3.57 5.67
C LEU A 52 -18.45 4.06 4.22
N ARG A 53 -19.39 4.88 3.72
CA ARG A 53 -19.29 5.55 2.40
C ARG A 53 -18.19 6.64 2.33
N THR A 54 -17.71 7.11 3.48
CA THR A 54 -16.59 8.09 3.54
C THR A 54 -15.24 7.41 3.70
N VAL A 55 -15.23 6.16 4.16
CA VAL A 55 -14.00 5.37 4.37
C VAL A 55 -13.64 4.57 3.12
N PHE A 56 -14.65 4.07 2.41
CA PHE A 56 -14.48 3.28 1.20
C PHE A 56 -15.16 3.94 0.01
N HIS A 57 -14.45 4.05 -1.11
CA HIS A 57 -14.94 4.78 -2.28
C HIS A 57 -14.64 4.09 -3.62
N ARG A 58 -13.93 2.95 -3.62
CA ARG A 58 -13.49 2.27 -4.85
C ARG A 58 -14.30 1.02 -5.17
N ALA A 59 -14.18 0.54 -6.40
CA ALA A 59 -14.73 -0.73 -6.86
C ALA A 59 -16.23 -0.84 -6.55
N ALA A 60 -16.67 -1.84 -5.79
CA ALA A 60 -18.09 -2.03 -5.47
C ALA A 60 -18.70 -0.87 -4.64
N MET A 61 -17.89 0.02 -4.08
CA MET A 61 -18.35 1.21 -3.36
C MET A 61 -18.59 2.42 -4.27
N ASP A 62 -18.20 2.35 -5.56
CA ASP A 62 -18.52 3.36 -6.57
C ASP A 62 -19.98 3.20 -7.03
N VAL A 63 -20.89 3.54 -6.12
CA VAL A 63 -22.34 3.47 -6.32
C VAL A 63 -22.94 4.88 -6.23
N PRO A 64 -24.09 5.12 -6.89
CA PRO A 64 -24.78 6.39 -6.78
C PRO A 64 -25.07 6.80 -5.33
N GLU A 65 -25.06 8.11 -5.07
CA GLU A 65 -25.16 8.65 -3.71
C GLU A 65 -26.39 8.20 -2.92
N HIS A 66 -27.49 7.90 -3.61
CA HIS A 66 -28.74 7.47 -3.01
C HIS A 66 -28.71 6.03 -2.44
N VAL A 67 -27.72 5.21 -2.81
CA VAL A 67 -27.56 3.84 -2.32
C VAL A 67 -27.09 3.87 -0.86
N ARG A 68 -27.91 3.35 0.05
CA ARG A 68 -27.62 3.41 1.49
C ARG A 68 -26.85 2.19 1.97
N VAL A 69 -26.05 2.41 3.00
CA VAL A 69 -25.45 1.32 3.79
C VAL A 69 -26.47 0.84 4.81
N ARG A 70 -26.73 -0.46 4.83
CA ARG A 70 -27.61 -1.13 5.78
C ARG A 70 -26.94 -2.36 6.38
N ASP A 71 -27.54 -2.90 7.43
CA ASP A 71 -27.21 -4.24 7.94
C ASP A 71 -25.74 -4.41 8.34
N VAL A 72 -25.28 -3.47 9.16
CA VAL A 72 -23.87 -3.37 9.54
C VAL A 72 -23.59 -4.27 10.74
N ALA A 73 -22.92 -5.39 10.49
CA ALA A 73 -22.33 -6.24 11.51
C ALA A 73 -20.83 -5.93 11.63
N TYR A 74 -20.36 -5.56 12.82
CA TYR A 74 -18.95 -5.18 13.02
C TYR A 74 -18.37 -5.79 14.30
N GLY A 75 -17.10 -6.17 14.26
CA GLY A 75 -16.45 -6.84 15.39
C GLY A 75 -14.98 -7.11 15.12
N VAL A 76 -14.49 -8.21 15.71
CA VAL A 76 -13.11 -8.67 15.52
C VAL A 76 -13.17 -10.12 15.03
N TYR A 77 -12.50 -10.39 13.91
CA TYR A 77 -12.37 -11.71 13.31
C TYR A 77 -10.89 -12.07 13.21
N GLU A 78 -10.51 -13.21 13.81
CA GLU A 78 -9.12 -13.68 13.87
C GLU A 78 -8.10 -12.61 14.28
N GLY A 79 -8.47 -11.74 15.23
CA GLY A 79 -7.60 -10.68 15.75
C GLY A 79 -7.55 -9.39 14.92
N ALA A 80 -8.31 -9.30 13.83
CA ALA A 80 -8.45 -8.09 13.02
C ALA A 80 -9.87 -7.50 13.12
N GLU A 81 -9.99 -6.17 13.09
CA GLU A 81 -11.30 -5.53 13.00
C GLU A 81 -11.97 -5.93 11.68
N ALA A 82 -13.25 -6.30 11.73
CA ALA A 82 -14.01 -6.70 10.58
C ALA A 82 -15.38 -6.02 10.58
N VAL A 83 -15.89 -5.72 9.39
CA VAL A 83 -17.23 -5.19 9.18
C VAL A 83 -17.85 -5.83 7.94
N VAL A 84 -19.11 -6.23 8.06
CA VAL A 84 -19.94 -6.76 6.98
C VAL A 84 -21.18 -5.89 6.90
N PHE A 85 -21.52 -5.42 5.71
CA PHE A 85 -22.67 -4.54 5.50
C PHE A 85 -23.22 -4.68 4.09
N ASP A 86 -24.46 -4.25 3.89
CA ASP A 86 -25.12 -4.29 2.61
C ASP A 86 -25.21 -2.88 2.01
N LEU A 87 -24.88 -2.77 0.73
CA LEU A 87 -25.29 -1.65 -0.12
C LEU A 87 -26.68 -1.99 -0.66
N GLU A 88 -27.66 -1.16 -0.31
CA GLU A 88 -29.08 -1.37 -0.59
C GLU A 88 -29.33 -1.86 -2.02
N ASP A 89 -29.89 -3.07 -2.14
CA ASP A 89 -30.19 -3.79 -3.38
C ASP A 89 -29.03 -3.93 -4.39
N THR A 90 -27.80 -3.69 -3.96
CA THR A 90 -26.60 -3.65 -4.82
C THR A 90 -25.67 -4.82 -4.51
N SER A 91 -25.08 -4.87 -3.32
CA SER A 91 -24.07 -5.88 -2.97
C SER A 91 -23.84 -5.96 -1.46
N THR A 92 -23.47 -7.14 -0.96
CA THR A 92 -22.90 -7.30 0.38
C THR A 92 -21.39 -7.05 0.32
N ILE A 93 -20.91 -6.20 1.22
CA ILE A 93 -19.49 -5.85 1.37
C ILE A 93 -18.96 -6.46 2.66
N VAL A 94 -17.78 -7.06 2.58
CA VAL A 94 -17.02 -7.59 3.72
C VAL A 94 -15.68 -6.87 3.75
N ALA A 95 -15.31 -6.29 4.88
CA ALA A 95 -14.04 -5.59 5.05
C ALA A 95 -13.30 -6.06 6.29
N VAL A 96 -12.01 -6.32 6.15
CA VAL A 96 -11.10 -6.73 7.24
C VAL A 96 -9.92 -5.77 7.30
N ARG A 97 -9.63 -5.29 8.51
CA ARG A 97 -8.57 -4.32 8.76
C ARG A 97 -7.20 -4.98 8.65
N ARG A 98 -6.28 -4.29 8.01
CA ARG A 98 -4.88 -4.65 7.84
C ARG A 98 -4.01 -3.89 8.86
N PRO A 99 -2.89 -4.46 9.31
CA PRO A 99 -1.98 -3.80 10.26
C PRO A 99 -1.35 -2.51 9.72
N ALA A 100 -1.13 -2.42 8.40
CA ALA A 100 -0.52 -1.27 7.76
C ALA A 100 -1.32 -0.86 6.52
N ALA A 101 -1.47 0.46 6.34
CA ALA A 101 -2.01 1.02 5.11
C ALA A 101 -0.98 0.92 3.97
N SER A 102 -1.44 0.87 2.72
CA SER A 102 -0.58 0.98 1.55
C SER A 102 -1.16 1.98 0.56
N ALA A 103 -0.27 2.69 -0.15
CA ALA A 103 -0.65 3.50 -1.31
C ALA A 103 -0.85 2.67 -2.58
N VAL A 104 -0.43 1.40 -2.58
CA VAL A 104 -0.66 0.48 -3.69
C VAL A 104 -2.06 -0.12 -3.56
N THR A 105 -2.84 0.05 -4.62
CA THR A 105 -4.17 -0.55 -4.78
C THR A 105 -4.00 -1.82 -5.58
N VAL A 106 -4.63 -2.89 -5.12
CA VAL A 106 -4.78 -4.17 -5.80
C VAL A 106 -6.27 -4.44 -5.88
N ASP A 107 -6.74 -4.75 -7.08
CA ASP A 107 -8.14 -5.11 -7.37
C ASP A 107 -8.12 -6.44 -8.12
N LEU A 108 -8.81 -7.44 -7.57
CA LEU A 108 -8.87 -8.79 -8.06
C LEU A 108 -10.34 -9.15 -8.31
N ARG A 109 -10.72 -9.29 -9.59
CA ARG A 109 -12.11 -9.51 -10.01
C ARG A 109 -12.30 -10.91 -10.55
N TYR A 110 -13.48 -11.49 -10.34
CA TYR A 110 -13.91 -12.68 -11.06
C TYR A 110 -13.93 -12.42 -12.56
N GLU A 111 -13.60 -13.43 -13.36
CA GLU A 111 -13.37 -13.27 -14.81
C GLU A 111 -14.57 -12.71 -15.59
N ASP A 112 -15.79 -12.95 -15.10
CA ASP A 112 -17.03 -12.44 -15.70
C ASP A 112 -17.42 -11.02 -15.23
N VAL A 113 -16.64 -10.42 -14.33
CA VAL A 113 -16.89 -9.09 -13.79
C VAL A 113 -16.14 -8.05 -14.62
N LEU A 114 -16.80 -6.92 -14.89
CA LEU A 114 -16.20 -5.82 -15.65
C LEU A 114 -14.92 -5.33 -14.99
N ALA A 115 -13.94 -4.93 -15.82
CA ALA A 115 -12.71 -4.29 -15.36
C ALA A 115 -13.01 -3.02 -14.54
N PRO A 116 -12.09 -2.61 -13.64
CA PRO A 116 -12.19 -1.34 -12.92
C PRO A 116 -12.48 -0.17 -13.86
N ALA A 117 -13.36 0.73 -13.41
CA ALA A 117 -13.65 1.96 -14.14
C ALA A 117 -12.61 3.05 -13.86
N GLU A 118 -11.85 2.87 -12.78
CA GLU A 118 -10.82 3.78 -12.33
C GLU A 118 -9.58 3.74 -13.24
N ASP A 119 -9.11 4.91 -13.67
CA ASP A 119 -7.93 5.06 -14.55
C ASP A 119 -6.58 4.91 -13.80
N ASP A 120 -6.61 4.73 -12.48
CA ASP A 120 -5.40 4.65 -11.63
C ASP A 120 -4.91 3.22 -11.38
N VAL A 121 -5.46 2.23 -12.10
CA VAL A 121 -5.05 0.82 -12.04
C VAL A 121 -4.82 0.24 -13.42
N ASP A 122 -3.75 -0.55 -13.55
CA ASP A 122 -3.39 -1.24 -14.79
C ASP A 122 -3.64 -2.74 -14.69
N LEU A 123 -3.99 -3.37 -15.82
CA LEU A 123 -4.14 -4.83 -15.92
C LEU A 123 -2.77 -5.51 -15.73
N LEU A 124 -2.67 -6.37 -14.71
CA LEU A 124 -1.50 -7.23 -14.52
C LEU A 124 -1.64 -8.56 -15.25
N GLY A 125 -2.81 -9.19 -15.16
CA GLY A 125 -3.11 -10.46 -15.82
C GLY A 125 -4.02 -11.39 -15.03
N ALA A 126 -4.26 -12.59 -15.58
CA ALA A 126 -5.10 -13.60 -14.96
C ALA A 126 -4.38 -14.34 -13.81
N MET A 127 -5.12 -14.61 -12.75
CA MET A 127 -4.75 -15.34 -11.53
C MET A 127 -5.82 -16.40 -11.28
N GLY A 128 -5.67 -17.59 -11.87
CA GLY A 128 -6.71 -18.61 -11.80
C GLY A 128 -7.98 -18.17 -12.52
N SER A 129 -9.13 -18.20 -11.82
CA SER A 129 -10.44 -17.75 -12.32
C SER A 129 -10.72 -16.25 -12.08
N ARG A 130 -9.67 -15.46 -11.82
CA ARG A 130 -9.77 -14.03 -11.54
C ARG A 130 -8.75 -13.23 -12.32
N VAL A 131 -9.01 -11.94 -12.51
CA VAL A 131 -8.13 -10.99 -13.19
C VAL A 131 -7.66 -9.94 -12.19
N MET A 132 -6.35 -9.71 -12.14
CA MET A 132 -5.73 -8.74 -11.24
C MET A 132 -5.40 -7.43 -11.94
N PHE A 133 -5.75 -6.33 -11.29
CA PHE A 133 -5.41 -4.95 -11.61
C PHE A 133 -4.66 -4.34 -10.44
N ALA A 134 -3.74 -3.42 -10.71
CA ALA A 134 -3.02 -2.72 -9.63
C ALA A 134 -2.55 -1.34 -10.05
N SER A 135 -2.44 -0.42 -9.08
CA SER A 135 -1.87 0.91 -9.30
C SER A 135 -0.34 0.91 -9.44
N ASN A 136 0.31 -0.19 -9.04
CA ASN A 136 1.74 -0.39 -9.24
C ASN A 136 2.01 -1.87 -9.59
N LEU A 137 2.28 -2.12 -10.87
CA LEU A 137 2.51 -3.48 -11.39
C LEU A 137 3.74 -4.16 -10.79
N ASP A 138 4.79 -3.41 -10.43
CA ASP A 138 6.00 -3.98 -9.84
C ASP A 138 5.80 -4.43 -8.39
N ALA A 139 5.01 -3.68 -7.62
CA ALA A 139 4.58 -4.09 -6.29
C ALA A 139 3.62 -5.29 -6.39
N ALA A 140 2.68 -5.26 -7.33
CA ALA A 140 1.71 -6.34 -7.54
C ALA A 140 2.37 -7.66 -7.95
N ARG A 141 3.39 -7.64 -8.80
CA ARG A 141 4.17 -8.85 -9.16
C ARG A 141 4.77 -9.57 -7.95
N ARG A 142 5.05 -8.85 -6.85
CA ARG A 142 5.60 -9.45 -5.62
C ARG A 142 4.56 -10.20 -4.80
N ILE A 143 3.28 -9.82 -4.89
CA ILE A 143 2.17 -10.54 -4.24
C ILE A 143 1.64 -11.69 -5.09
N CYS A 144 1.92 -11.71 -6.40
CA CYS A 144 1.53 -12.78 -7.32
C CYS A 144 2.35 -14.07 -7.12
N ASP A 145 2.31 -14.61 -5.91
CA ASP A 145 2.88 -15.91 -5.59
C ASP A 145 1.85 -17.04 -5.72
N ARG A 146 2.28 -18.27 -5.41
CA ARG A 146 1.38 -19.43 -5.42
C ARG A 146 0.18 -19.26 -4.50
N ARG A 147 0.31 -18.53 -3.39
CA ARG A 147 -0.76 -18.35 -2.40
C ARG A 147 -1.84 -17.44 -2.95
N MET A 148 -1.46 -16.37 -3.66
CA MET A 148 -2.41 -15.51 -4.36
C MET A 148 -3.16 -16.26 -5.45
N VAL A 149 -2.48 -17.09 -6.24
CA VAL A 149 -3.14 -17.91 -7.26
C VAL A 149 -4.12 -18.91 -6.63
N THR A 150 -3.73 -19.56 -5.52
CA THR A 150 -4.62 -20.46 -4.77
C THR A 150 -5.83 -19.71 -4.24
N LEU A 151 -5.65 -18.55 -3.58
CA LEU A 151 -6.76 -17.72 -3.12
C LEU A 151 -7.70 -17.36 -4.28
N ALA A 152 -7.14 -16.91 -5.39
CA ALA A 152 -7.90 -16.47 -6.55
C ALA A 152 -8.70 -17.61 -7.22
N THR A 153 -8.23 -18.86 -7.11
CA THR A 153 -8.90 -20.05 -7.66
C THR A 153 -9.93 -20.63 -6.68
N ASP A 154 -9.60 -20.67 -5.39
CA ASP A 154 -10.43 -21.30 -4.36
C ASP A 154 -11.58 -20.39 -3.90
N THR A 155 -11.43 -19.07 -4.04
CA THR A 155 -12.49 -18.13 -3.69
C THR A 155 -13.70 -18.36 -4.61
N PRO A 156 -14.92 -18.57 -4.09
CA PRO A 156 -16.10 -18.83 -4.91
C PRO A 156 -16.43 -17.69 -5.88
N ALA A 157 -17.04 -17.99 -7.02
CA ALA A 157 -17.39 -17.01 -8.05
C ALA A 157 -18.32 -15.89 -7.57
N TYR A 158 -19.17 -16.16 -6.56
CA TYR A 158 -20.07 -15.14 -6.01
C TYR A 158 -19.32 -14.04 -5.24
N VAL A 159 -18.07 -14.26 -4.80
CA VAL A 159 -17.21 -13.18 -4.30
C VAL A 159 -16.56 -12.53 -5.52
N GLU A 160 -17.29 -11.59 -6.08
CA GLU A 160 -17.04 -11.00 -7.40
C GLU A 160 -15.77 -10.15 -7.43
N ILE A 161 -15.51 -9.39 -6.36
CA ILE A 161 -14.41 -8.41 -6.31
C ILE A 161 -13.70 -8.53 -4.97
N LEU A 162 -12.37 -8.53 -4.97
CA LEU A 162 -11.51 -8.41 -3.81
C LEU A 162 -10.55 -7.23 -4.04
N TRP A 163 -10.52 -6.24 -3.15
CA TRP A 163 -9.63 -5.08 -3.32
C TRP A 163 -9.12 -4.56 -2.00
N ASN A 164 -8.15 -3.64 -2.03
CA ASN A 164 -7.69 -2.96 -0.82
C ASN A 164 -7.80 -1.45 -0.92
N GLU A 165 -8.07 -0.84 0.22
CA GLU A 165 -8.23 0.60 0.33
C GLU A 165 -7.71 1.05 1.69
N GLY A 166 -6.73 1.96 1.69
CA GLY A 166 -6.05 2.39 2.91
C GLY A 166 -5.50 1.20 3.71
N ASN A 167 -5.99 1.05 4.95
CA ASN A 167 -5.68 -0.06 5.85
C ASN A 167 -6.75 -1.15 5.88
N TRP A 168 -7.55 -1.31 4.83
CA TRP A 168 -8.57 -2.35 4.72
C TRP A 168 -8.34 -3.23 3.49
N ALA A 169 -8.69 -4.50 3.64
CA ALA A 169 -9.00 -5.39 2.53
C ALA A 169 -10.51 -5.58 2.48
N LEU A 170 -11.07 -5.59 1.29
CA LEU A 170 -12.50 -5.64 1.06
C LEU A 170 -12.83 -6.74 0.06
N GLY A 171 -14.05 -7.25 0.16
CA GLY A 171 -14.67 -8.14 -0.80
C GLY A 171 -16.12 -7.76 -1.02
N ALA A 172 -16.59 -7.94 -2.25
CA ALA A 172 -17.99 -7.70 -2.63
C ALA A 172 -18.60 -8.96 -3.24
N MET A 173 -19.88 -9.15 -2.97
CA MET A 173 -20.71 -10.22 -3.53
C MET A 173 -22.15 -9.73 -3.68
N PRO A 174 -23.00 -10.41 -4.47
CA PRO A 174 -24.43 -10.14 -4.49
C PRO A 174 -25.03 -10.22 -3.09
N VAL A 175 -26.06 -9.40 -2.85
CA VAL A 175 -26.75 -9.37 -1.54
C VAL A 175 -27.17 -10.78 -1.15
N THR A 176 -26.71 -11.23 0.02
CA THR A 176 -26.95 -12.59 0.51
C THR A 176 -27.46 -12.58 1.94
N VAL A 177 -28.28 -13.59 2.21
CA VAL A 177 -28.81 -13.90 3.53
C VAL A 177 -28.32 -15.25 4.05
N GLU A 178 -27.53 -15.95 3.24
CA GLU A 178 -26.93 -17.25 3.56
C GLU A 178 -25.68 -17.05 4.43
N ASP A 179 -25.74 -17.48 5.69
CA ASP A 179 -24.66 -17.38 6.68
C ASP A 179 -23.36 -18.02 6.18
N GLU A 180 -23.44 -19.19 5.52
CA GLU A 180 -22.26 -19.88 5.02
C GLU A 180 -21.52 -19.05 3.95
N ARG A 181 -22.24 -18.27 3.13
CA ARG A 181 -21.60 -17.40 2.14
C ARG A 181 -20.87 -16.24 2.80
N LEU A 182 -21.42 -15.72 3.90
CA LEU A 182 -20.80 -14.65 4.68
C LEU A 182 -19.50 -15.12 5.32
N ASP A 183 -19.52 -16.33 5.90
CA ASP A 183 -18.34 -16.92 6.54
C ASP A 183 -17.22 -17.15 5.52
N VAL A 184 -17.56 -17.71 4.36
CA VAL A 184 -16.60 -17.93 3.27
C VAL A 184 -16.05 -16.62 2.72
N ALA A 185 -16.89 -15.60 2.55
CA ALA A 185 -16.44 -14.28 2.10
C ALA A 185 -15.52 -13.62 3.15
N LEU A 186 -15.85 -13.73 4.43
CA LEU A 186 -15.04 -13.21 5.54
C LEU A 186 -13.66 -13.88 5.61
N ASP A 187 -13.61 -15.21 5.49
CA ASP A 187 -12.36 -15.97 5.40
C ASP A 187 -11.56 -15.59 4.14
N ALA A 188 -12.20 -15.46 2.98
CA ALA A 188 -11.53 -15.05 1.74
C ALA A 188 -10.91 -13.65 1.85
N VAL A 189 -11.64 -12.66 2.37
CA VAL A 189 -11.12 -11.30 2.58
C VAL A 189 -10.03 -11.28 3.65
N ARG A 190 -10.16 -12.09 4.70
CA ARG A 190 -9.12 -12.25 5.72
C ARG A 190 -7.82 -12.79 5.13
N ARG A 191 -7.89 -13.86 4.33
CA ARG A 191 -6.73 -14.44 3.64
C ARG A 191 -6.13 -13.46 2.64
N PHE A 192 -6.97 -12.72 1.90
CA PHE A 192 -6.53 -11.66 1.01
C PHE A 192 -5.74 -10.59 1.77
N ALA A 193 -6.27 -10.12 2.91
CA ALA A 193 -5.60 -9.15 3.78
C ALA A 193 -4.19 -9.61 4.21
N ASP A 194 -4.01 -10.90 4.50
CA ASP A 194 -2.71 -11.48 4.85
C ASP A 194 -1.72 -11.48 3.70
N LEU A 195 -2.17 -11.75 2.47
CA LEU A 195 -1.29 -11.72 1.30
C LEU A 195 -0.83 -10.30 1.00
N LEU A 196 -1.68 -9.30 1.25
CA LEU A 196 -1.36 -7.89 1.04
C LEU A 196 -0.43 -7.28 2.10
N ARG A 197 0.00 -8.04 3.12
CA ARG A 197 0.94 -7.53 4.14
C ARG A 197 2.32 -7.17 3.58
N VAL A 198 2.67 -7.68 2.40
CA VAL A 198 3.96 -7.41 1.74
C VAL A 198 3.93 -6.15 0.85
N LEU A 199 2.77 -5.50 0.73
CA LEU A 199 2.68 -4.22 0.05
C LEU A 199 3.51 -3.16 0.80
N PRO A 200 4.12 -2.20 0.09
CA PRO A 200 4.87 -1.14 0.73
C PRO A 200 3.94 -0.35 1.65
N PRO A 201 4.34 -0.07 2.91
CA PRO A 201 3.53 0.73 3.80
C PRO A 201 3.38 2.14 3.22
N ALA A 202 2.21 2.75 3.43
CA ALA A 202 1.99 4.14 3.08
C ALA A 202 3.01 5.00 3.84
N VAL A 203 3.82 5.75 3.09
CA VAL A 203 4.69 6.77 3.67
C VAL A 203 3.78 7.91 4.10
N VAL A 204 3.49 8.00 5.39
CA VAL A 204 2.92 9.24 5.94
C VAL A 204 4.00 10.30 5.74
N PRO A 205 3.73 11.39 5.00
CA PRO A 205 4.67 12.51 4.98
C PRO A 205 4.89 12.91 6.43
N GLN A 206 6.09 12.66 6.96
CA GLN A 206 6.46 13.32 8.21
C GLN A 206 6.39 14.81 7.91
N ASP A 207 5.68 15.56 8.76
CA ASP A 207 5.78 17.02 8.73
C ASP A 207 7.26 17.36 8.65
N ALA A 208 7.63 18.23 7.70
CA ALA A 208 9.01 18.68 7.57
C ALA A 208 9.51 19.05 8.97
N PRO A 209 10.66 18.50 9.43
CA PRO A 209 11.15 18.71 10.78
C PRO A 209 11.06 20.21 11.10
N ASP A 210 10.41 20.57 12.21
CA ASP A 210 10.29 21.98 12.59
C ASP A 210 11.70 22.56 12.56
N PRO A 211 11.99 23.58 11.72
CA PRO A 211 13.32 24.18 11.65
C PRO A 211 13.81 24.74 12.99
N ARG A 212 12.93 24.82 13.99
CA ARG A 212 13.21 25.26 15.36
C ARG A 212 13.29 24.12 16.38
N ASP A 213 13.12 22.85 15.98
CA ASP A 213 13.34 21.71 16.87
C ASP A 213 14.85 21.55 17.15
N PRO A 214 15.34 21.82 18.37
CA PRO A 214 16.74 21.67 18.73
C PRO A 214 17.21 20.21 18.69
N HIS A 215 16.29 19.26 18.61
CA HIS A 215 16.53 17.82 18.58
C HIS A 215 16.26 17.19 17.20
N GLY A 216 15.94 18.00 16.18
CA GLY A 216 15.75 17.51 14.81
C GLY A 216 17.05 16.90 14.23
N PRO A 217 16.94 15.91 13.32
CA PRO A 217 18.11 15.34 12.68
C PRO A 217 18.84 16.45 11.92
N THR A 218 20.03 16.80 12.39
CA THR A 218 20.96 17.70 11.70
C THR A 218 21.30 17.07 10.36
N ASN A 219 20.60 17.47 9.31
CA ASN A 219 20.95 17.11 7.95
C ASN A 219 22.28 17.81 7.66
N GLU A 220 23.39 17.09 7.80
CA GLU A 220 24.77 17.61 7.66
C GLU A 220 24.94 18.38 6.34
N GLU A 221 24.23 17.96 5.30
CA GLU A 221 24.22 18.57 3.97
C GLU A 221 23.74 20.05 3.97
N LEU A 222 22.79 20.42 4.84
CA LEU A 222 22.30 21.81 4.97
C LEU A 222 23.19 22.68 5.87
N ALA A 223 23.93 22.06 6.79
CA ALA A 223 24.87 22.77 7.66
C ALA A 223 26.11 23.25 6.88
N ASP A 224 26.56 22.44 5.92
CA ASP A 224 27.69 22.75 5.04
C ASP A 224 27.35 23.92 4.10
N GLU A 225 26.17 23.94 3.47
CA GLU A 225 25.78 25.00 2.54
C GLU A 225 25.70 26.39 3.23
N LYS A 226 25.24 26.44 4.49
CA LYS A 226 25.17 27.68 5.26
C LYS A 226 26.54 28.19 5.71
N THR A 227 27.47 27.30 6.04
CA THR A 227 28.83 27.71 6.42
C THR A 227 29.66 28.12 5.21
N GLU A 228 29.48 27.46 4.06
CA GLU A 228 30.11 27.85 2.80
C GLU A 228 29.63 29.22 2.30
N SER A 229 28.32 29.48 2.34
CA SER A 229 27.76 30.77 1.90
C SER A 229 28.21 31.96 2.78
N LEU A 230 28.39 31.75 4.09
CA LEU A 230 28.98 32.77 4.98
C LEU A 230 30.46 33.01 4.68
N ARG A 231 31.22 31.95 4.40
CA ARG A 231 32.65 32.02 4.09
C ARG A 231 32.90 32.74 2.76
N ASP A 232 32.04 32.52 1.77
CA ASP A 232 32.15 33.18 0.47
C ASP A 232 31.78 34.67 0.53
N LYS A 233 30.78 35.02 1.35
CA LYS A 233 30.41 36.43 1.61
C LYS A 233 31.54 37.21 2.29
N GLU A 234 32.22 36.61 3.26
CA GLU A 234 33.36 37.23 3.94
C GLU A 234 34.57 37.38 2.99
N ARG A 235 34.80 36.38 2.14
CA ARG A 235 35.85 36.44 1.10
C ARG A 235 35.59 37.57 0.10
N ARG A 236 34.35 37.76 -0.36
CA ARG A 236 33.99 38.88 -1.26
C ARG A 236 34.18 40.23 -0.59
N ARG A 237 33.72 40.39 0.66
CA ARG A 237 33.95 41.62 1.44
C ARG A 237 35.43 41.98 1.56
N ARG A 238 36.29 40.98 1.78
CA ARG A 238 37.73 41.19 1.89
C ARG A 238 38.38 41.61 0.56
N MET A 239 37.88 41.08 -0.56
CA MET A 239 38.33 41.49 -1.90
C MET A 239 37.88 42.91 -2.23
N GLU A 240 36.64 43.27 -1.93
CA GLU A 240 36.11 44.64 -2.12
C GLU A 240 36.84 45.66 -1.24
N ALA A 241 37.17 45.31 0.01
CA ALA A 241 37.96 46.15 0.91
C ALA A 241 39.41 46.33 0.41
N SER A 242 39.99 45.30 -0.24
CA SER A 242 41.34 45.36 -0.80
C SER A 242 41.39 46.15 -2.12
N ALA A 243 40.31 46.13 -2.91
CA ALA A 243 40.20 46.91 -4.14
C ALA A 243 39.96 48.41 -3.89
N SER A 244 39.56 48.79 -2.67
CA SER A 244 39.24 50.17 -2.30
C SER A 244 40.41 50.92 -1.64
N GLN A 245 41.58 50.29 -1.45
CA GLN A 245 42.77 50.97 -0.96
C GLN A 245 43.54 51.63 -2.11
N PRO A 246 43.82 52.95 -2.06
CA PRO A 246 44.72 53.59 -3.01
C PRO A 246 46.13 53.04 -2.82
N ALA A 247 46.77 52.61 -3.92
CA ALA A 247 48.15 52.11 -3.89
C ALA A 247 49.10 53.14 -3.24
N PRO A 248 49.95 52.74 -2.27
CA PRO A 248 50.97 53.63 -1.76
C PRO A 248 52.00 53.95 -2.86
N ARG A 249 52.35 55.23 -2.95
CA ARG A 249 53.32 55.82 -3.87
C ARG A 249 54.68 55.09 -3.75
N PRO A 250 55.34 54.69 -4.84
CA PRO A 250 56.60 53.97 -4.75
C PRO A 250 57.72 54.91 -4.28
N GLU A 251 58.39 54.55 -3.17
CA GLU A 251 59.64 55.18 -2.76
C GLU A 251 60.82 54.67 -3.60
N PRO A 252 61.82 55.52 -3.90
CA PRO A 252 62.93 55.17 -4.77
C PRO A 252 63.95 54.28 -4.04
N ARG A 253 64.20 53.08 -4.58
CA ARG A 253 65.33 52.22 -4.15
C ARG A 253 66.64 52.75 -4.74
N PRO A 254 67.76 52.75 -3.98
CA PRO A 254 69.07 53.05 -4.54
C PRO A 254 69.57 51.91 -5.42
N SER A 255 70.16 52.33 -6.55
CA SER A 255 70.68 51.50 -7.63
C SER A 255 71.87 50.64 -7.19
N ARG A 256 71.80 49.32 -7.43
CA ARG A 256 72.97 48.43 -7.44
C ARG A 256 73.26 48.06 -8.89
N LEU A 257 74.18 48.81 -9.50
CA LEU A 257 74.91 48.38 -10.69
C LEU A 257 76.04 47.44 -10.24
N ASP A 258 76.42 46.56 -11.18
CA ASP A 258 77.56 45.63 -11.17
C ASP A 258 77.36 44.27 -10.47
N ALA A 259 76.92 43.28 -11.25
CA ALA A 259 77.83 42.21 -11.69
C ALA A 259 77.18 41.30 -12.76
N THR A 260 78.01 40.98 -13.73
CA THR A 260 77.87 40.30 -15.03
C THR A 260 77.27 38.87 -15.03
N PRO A 261 76.88 38.36 -16.22
CA PRO A 261 76.06 37.16 -16.41
C PRO A 261 76.89 35.87 -16.60
N ARG A 262 76.31 34.70 -16.29
CA ARG A 262 76.84 33.39 -16.73
C ARG A 262 75.72 32.42 -17.16
N PRO A 263 75.90 31.63 -18.25
CA PRO A 263 74.84 30.82 -18.89
C PRO A 263 74.69 29.41 -18.29
N PRO A 264 73.68 28.63 -18.75
CA PRO A 264 73.17 27.43 -18.08
C PRO A 264 73.81 26.12 -18.59
N ASP A 265 73.78 25.07 -17.77
CA ASP A 265 73.06 23.82 -18.09
C ASP A 265 73.26 22.69 -17.05
N SER A 266 72.12 22.05 -16.74
CA SER A 266 71.91 20.62 -16.51
C SER A 266 72.79 19.83 -15.52
N ALA A 267 72.21 19.50 -14.35
CA ALA A 267 72.07 18.13 -13.81
C ALA A 267 71.60 18.18 -12.34
N GLY A 268 70.48 17.53 -12.00
CA GLY A 268 70.01 17.46 -10.62
C GLY A 268 68.61 16.88 -10.47
N THR A 269 68.49 15.57 -10.69
CA THR A 269 67.30 14.73 -10.49
C THR A 269 66.78 14.79 -9.05
N SER A 270 65.62 15.43 -8.82
CA SER A 270 64.85 15.30 -7.58
C SER A 270 63.80 14.18 -7.72
N ARG A 271 64.21 13.03 -7.18
CA ARG A 271 63.46 11.89 -6.65
C ARG A 271 61.94 12.12 -6.45
N ILE A 272 61.15 11.44 -7.28
CA ILE A 272 59.71 11.22 -7.11
C ILE A 272 59.50 10.21 -5.97
N GLU A 273 58.65 10.57 -5.01
CA GLU A 273 58.26 9.73 -3.87
C GLU A 273 57.14 8.75 -4.31
N PRO A 274 57.24 7.43 -4.05
CA PRO A 274 56.23 6.50 -4.52
C PRO A 274 54.99 6.45 -3.61
N ILE A 275 53.83 6.56 -4.27
CA ILE A 275 52.48 6.38 -3.72
C ILE A 275 52.36 5.01 -3.04
N ARG A 276 52.03 4.99 -1.74
CA ARG A 276 51.71 3.77 -0.98
C ARG A 276 50.41 3.16 -1.50
N ARG A 277 50.52 1.95 -2.05
CA ARG A 277 49.38 1.09 -2.43
C ARG A 277 48.86 0.37 -1.18
N PRO A 278 47.54 0.31 -0.93
CA PRO A 278 46.99 -0.44 0.21
C PRO A 278 47.08 -1.95 -0.02
N ALA A 279 47.37 -2.69 1.06
CA ALA A 279 47.57 -4.13 1.07
C ALA A 279 46.26 -4.92 0.81
N PRO A 280 46.34 -6.13 0.20
CA PRO A 280 45.17 -6.97 -0.04
C PRO A 280 44.68 -7.64 1.26
N ARG A 281 43.35 -7.75 1.41
CA ARG A 281 42.67 -8.48 2.49
C ARG A 281 42.97 -9.99 2.41
N PRO A 282 43.11 -10.69 3.54
CA PRO A 282 43.25 -12.14 3.53
C PRO A 282 41.95 -12.83 3.08
N VAL A 283 42.10 -13.79 2.18
CA VAL A 283 41.06 -14.69 1.65
C VAL A 283 40.69 -15.70 2.73
N ALA A 284 39.39 -15.82 3.03
CA ALA A 284 38.86 -16.85 3.92
C ALA A 284 38.86 -18.23 3.22
N ASP A 285 39.40 -19.23 3.90
CA ASP A 285 39.44 -20.63 3.48
C ASP A 285 38.03 -21.26 3.58
N PRO A 286 37.45 -21.86 2.51
CA PRO A 286 36.12 -22.45 2.55
C PRO A 286 36.19 -23.89 3.05
N ARG A 287 36.56 -24.12 4.31
CA ARG A 287 36.62 -25.46 4.90
C ARG A 287 36.20 -25.60 6.35
N THR A 288 35.19 -24.87 6.81
CA THR A 288 34.48 -25.24 8.05
C THR A 288 33.08 -24.62 8.09
N SER A 289 32.08 -25.35 7.60
CA SER A 289 30.68 -25.32 8.07
C SER A 289 29.82 -26.23 7.20
N ARG A 290 29.93 -27.54 7.44
CA ARG A 290 28.89 -28.52 7.12
C ARG A 290 28.50 -29.18 8.43
N GLU A 291 27.83 -28.42 9.29
CA GLU A 291 26.99 -29.03 10.31
C GLU A 291 25.75 -29.55 9.61
N ARG A 292 25.75 -30.88 9.47
CA ARG A 292 24.68 -31.69 8.93
C ARG A 292 23.54 -31.65 9.95
N PHE A 293 22.51 -30.84 9.69
CA PHE A 293 21.23 -30.99 10.41
C PHE A 293 20.69 -32.38 10.12
N ALA A 294 20.63 -33.23 11.16
CA ALA A 294 19.94 -34.50 11.11
C ALA A 294 18.42 -34.25 11.11
N PRO A 295 17.62 -34.96 10.29
CA PRO A 295 16.17 -34.88 10.37
C PRO A 295 15.66 -35.54 11.67
N PRO A 296 14.55 -35.06 12.26
CA PRO A 296 13.96 -35.66 13.45
C PRO A 296 13.34 -37.04 13.13
N ASP A 297 13.48 -37.98 14.07
CA ASP A 297 12.89 -39.33 14.01
C ASP A 297 11.36 -39.25 13.90
N LEU A 298 10.83 -39.74 12.77
CA LEU A 298 9.40 -39.96 12.58
C LEU A 298 9.04 -41.38 13.06
N PRO A 299 7.92 -41.57 13.79
CA PRO A 299 7.42 -42.89 14.14
C PRO A 299 6.96 -43.66 12.88
N PRO A 300 7.02 -45.00 12.87
CA PRO A 300 6.69 -45.80 11.70
C PRO A 300 5.21 -45.66 11.33
N LEU A 301 4.94 -45.45 10.04
CA LEU A 301 3.60 -45.54 9.45
C LEU A 301 3.16 -47.02 9.50
N ASN A 302 2.02 -47.30 10.14
CA ASN A 302 1.37 -48.60 10.04
C ASN A 302 0.89 -48.86 8.60
N ASP A 303 1.18 -50.04 8.08
CA ASP A 303 0.76 -50.52 6.77
C ASP A 303 -0.77 -50.74 6.75
N PRO A 304 -1.53 -50.16 5.81
CA PRO A 304 -2.99 -50.29 5.73
C PRO A 304 -3.48 -51.69 5.30
N ARG A 305 -2.64 -52.72 5.31
CA ARG A 305 -3.02 -54.12 5.02
C ARG A 305 -3.32 -54.98 6.24
N GLU A 306 -3.25 -54.42 7.44
CA GLU A 306 -3.73 -55.07 8.66
C GLU A 306 -5.03 -54.41 9.16
N ARG A 307 -6.11 -54.50 8.37
CA ARG A 307 -7.52 -54.47 8.84
C ARG A 307 -8.41 -55.27 7.91
#